data_AF-A0A7C5IB33-F1
#
_entry.id   AF-A0A7C5IB33-F1
#
_cell.length_a   1.000
_cell.length_b   1.000
_cell.length_c   1.000
_cell.angle_alpha   90.00
_cell.angle_beta   90.00
_cell.angle_gamma   90.00
#
_symmetry.space_group_name_H-M   'P 1'
#
loop_
_entity.id
_entity.type
_entity.pdbx_description
1 polymer ?
#
loop_
_entity_poly.entity_id
_entity_poly.type
_entity_poly.pdbx_seq_one_letter_code
_entity_poly.pdbx_strand_id
1 'polypeptide(L)'
;MPGLFRGLFSKRNPGASVHSIGGLSDEELYRRFADGDERAFEVLLDRHGGRVLGYMHRFFGDYELACDLTQDVFLRVISAAPDFRGNCSFLTFLFRVIRNLCIDVMRS
;
A
#
# COMPACT_ATOMS: atom_id res chain seq x y z
N MET A 1 -5.67 -7.82 8.06
CA MET A 1 -6.36 -7.59 6.77
C MET A 1 -5.75 -8.44 5.64
N PRO A 2 -5.63 -9.78 5.73
CA PRO A 2 -4.83 -10.54 4.76
C PRO A 2 -5.59 -11.01 3.51
N GLY A 3 -6.88 -10.68 3.38
CA GLY A 3 -7.76 -11.24 2.35
C GLY A 3 -8.20 -10.28 1.24
N LEU A 4 -8.23 -8.97 1.51
CA LEU A 4 -8.89 -8.00 0.64
C LEU A 4 -8.23 -7.86 -0.75
N PHE A 5 -6.91 -8.02 -0.80
CA PHE A 5 -6.12 -7.80 -2.02
C PHE A 5 -5.59 -9.09 -2.64
N ARG A 6 -5.87 -10.25 -2.04
CA ARG A 6 -5.34 -11.56 -2.48
C ARG A 6 -5.83 -11.96 -3.89
N GLY A 7 -6.91 -11.33 -4.36
CA GLY A 7 -7.44 -11.51 -5.72
C GLY A 7 -6.92 -10.52 -6.76
N LEU A 8 -6.32 -9.37 -6.37
CA LEU A 8 -5.83 -8.37 -7.33
C LEU A 8 -4.55 -8.80 -8.04
N PHE A 9 -3.72 -9.62 -7.39
CA PHE A 9 -2.39 -9.99 -7.87
C PHE A 9 -2.30 -11.46 -8.36
N SER A 10 -3.46 -12.11 -8.56
CA SER A 10 -3.53 -13.56 -8.82
C SER A 10 -3.13 -13.99 -10.23
N LYS A 11 -2.75 -13.08 -11.13
CA LYS A 11 -2.29 -13.43 -12.47
C LYS A 11 -1.10 -12.57 -12.89
N ARG A 12 0.12 -13.05 -12.63
CA ARG A 12 1.15 -13.44 -13.63
C ARG A 12 2.53 -13.61 -12.97
N ASN A 13 3.35 -14.47 -13.60
CA ASN A 13 4.80 -14.67 -13.41
C ASN A 13 5.30 -15.60 -12.26
N PRO A 14 5.48 -16.91 -12.53
CA PRO A 14 6.10 -17.87 -11.62
C PRO A 14 7.65 -17.82 -11.53
N GLY A 15 8.32 -16.75 -11.95
CA GLY A 15 9.76 -16.79 -12.28
C GLY A 15 10.79 -16.39 -11.22
N ALA A 16 10.44 -15.64 -10.17
CA ALA A 16 11.42 -15.15 -9.20
C ALA A 16 11.30 -15.83 -7.83
N SER A 17 12.42 -16.23 -7.24
CA SER A 17 12.50 -17.00 -6.00
C SER A 17 11.74 -16.34 -4.84
N VAL A 18 10.65 -16.98 -4.39
CA VAL A 18 9.69 -16.51 -3.38
C VAL A 18 10.31 -16.25 -1.99
N HIS A 19 11.58 -16.63 -1.76
CA HIS A 19 12.23 -16.55 -0.45
C HIS A 19 13.18 -15.35 -0.26
N SER A 20 13.37 -14.47 -1.25
CA SER A 20 14.36 -13.37 -1.16
C SER A 20 13.77 -11.96 -0.97
N ILE A 21 12.49 -11.72 -1.32
CA ILE A 21 11.93 -10.36 -1.31
C ILE A 21 11.54 -9.84 0.08
N GLY A 22 11.29 -10.72 1.05
CA GLY A 22 10.85 -10.34 2.40
C GLY A 22 11.88 -9.55 3.21
N GLY A 23 13.16 -9.58 2.82
CA GLY A 23 14.24 -8.82 3.47
C GLY A 23 14.55 -7.46 2.83
N LEU A 24 13.87 -7.11 1.73
CA LEU A 24 14.12 -5.86 1.01
C LEU A 24 13.54 -4.65 1.77
N SER A 25 14.13 -3.47 1.54
CA SER A 25 13.58 -2.23 2.07
C SER A 25 12.25 -1.88 1.40
N ASP A 26 11.46 -1.02 2.03
CA ASP A 26 10.18 -0.60 1.46
C ASP A 26 10.37 0.14 0.12
N GLU A 27 11.44 0.91 -0.02
CA GLU A 27 11.80 1.60 -1.26
C GLU A 27 12.12 0.61 -2.39
N GLU A 28 12.87 -0.45 -2.08
CA GLU A 28 13.21 -1.49 -3.06
C GLU A 28 11.98 -2.26 -3.49
N LEU A 29 11.13 -2.64 -2.54
CA LEU A 29 9.86 -3.31 -2.82
C LEU A 29 8.95 -2.43 -3.70
N TYR A 30 8.85 -1.14 -3.39
CA TYR A 30 7.98 -0.26 -4.15
C TYR A 30 8.50 0.02 -5.56
N ARG A 31 9.83 0.09 -5.74
CA ARG A 31 10.44 0.18 -7.07
C ARG A 31 10.19 -1.08 -7.90
N ARG A 32 10.41 -2.26 -7.33
CA ARG A 32 10.11 -3.53 -8.01
C ARG A 32 8.65 -3.64 -8.39
N PHE A 33 7.75 -3.17 -7.53
CA PHE A 33 6.34 -3.10 -7.85
C PHE A 33 6.06 -2.17 -9.03
N ALA A 34 6.68 -0.98 -9.07
CA ALA A 34 6.58 -0.07 -10.21
C ALA A 34 7.10 -0.70 -11.52
N ASP A 35 8.10 -1.59 -11.43
CA ASP A 35 8.64 -2.37 -12.54
C ASP A 35 7.78 -3.62 -12.91
N GLY A 36 6.66 -3.84 -12.20
CA GLY A 36 5.69 -4.90 -12.48
C GLY A 36 5.77 -6.15 -11.60
N ASP A 37 6.58 -6.14 -10.54
CA ASP A 37 6.63 -7.23 -9.55
C ASP A 37 5.51 -7.07 -8.50
N GLU A 38 4.35 -7.63 -8.79
CA GLU A 38 3.16 -7.58 -7.91
C GLU A 38 3.43 -8.15 -6.50
N ARG A 39 4.33 -9.13 -6.38
CA ARG A 39 4.67 -9.74 -5.09
C ARG A 39 5.36 -8.76 -4.15
N ALA A 40 6.08 -7.79 -4.70
CA ALA A 40 6.73 -6.76 -3.92
C ALA A 40 5.71 -5.87 -3.20
N PHE A 41 4.55 -5.61 -3.83
CA PHE A 41 3.45 -4.90 -3.21
C PHE A 41 2.73 -5.73 -2.15
N GLU A 42 2.58 -7.04 -2.34
CA GLU A 42 2.02 -7.91 -1.29
C GLU A 42 2.81 -7.79 0.02
N VAL A 43 4.14 -7.73 -0.06
CA VAL A 43 5.01 -7.52 1.12
C VAL A 43 4.79 -6.13 1.75
N LEU A 44 4.67 -5.08 0.93
CA LEU A 44 4.38 -3.72 1.45
C LEU A 44 3.02 -3.66 2.14
N LEU A 45 2.01 -4.31 1.55
CA LEU A 45 0.67 -4.38 2.09
C LEU A 45 0.64 -5.14 3.41
N ASP A 46 1.33 -6.27 3.51
CA ASP A 46 1.43 -7.04 4.76
C ASP A 46 2.11 -6.21 5.87
N ARG A 47 3.20 -5.50 5.53
CA ARG A 47 3.94 -4.65 6.47
C ARG A 47 3.13 -3.45 6.97
N HIS A 48 2.36 -2.80 6.10
CA HIS A 48 1.78 -1.48 6.39
C HIS A 48 0.27 -1.48 6.54
N GLY A 49 -0.44 -2.47 6.00
CA GLY A 49 -1.91 -2.52 6.00
C GLY A 49 -2.52 -2.40 7.38
N GLY A 50 -1.99 -3.14 8.36
CA GLY A 50 -2.45 -3.04 9.75
C GLY A 50 -2.19 -1.67 10.40
N ARG A 51 -1.06 -1.03 10.05
CA ARG A 51 -0.71 0.30 10.59
C ARG A 51 -1.60 1.39 10.00
N VAL A 52 -1.88 1.33 8.70
CA VAL A 52 -2.79 2.27 8.02
C VAL A 52 -4.20 2.13 8.58
N LEU A 53 -4.71 0.91 8.70
CA LEU A 53 -6.02 0.67 9.32
C LEU A 53 -6.08 1.22 10.75
N GLY A 54 -5.08 0.92 11.58
CA GLY A 54 -5.02 1.44 12.94
C GLY A 54 -4.94 2.98 12.98
N TYR A 55 -4.29 3.61 12.01
CA TYR A 55 -4.28 5.06 11.88
C TYR A 55 -5.66 5.61 11.51
N MET A 56 -6.31 5.06 10.47
CA MET A 56 -7.64 5.49 10.02
C MET A 56 -8.68 5.31 11.13
N HIS A 57 -8.66 4.17 11.81
CA HIS A 57 -9.57 3.90 12.91
C HIS A 57 -9.39 4.88 14.07
N ARG A 58 -8.14 5.23 14.43
CA ARG A 58 -7.89 6.27 15.44
C ARG A 58 -8.33 7.67 15.00
N PHE A 59 -8.31 7.94 13.71
CA PHE A 59 -8.66 9.26 13.16
C PHE A 59 -10.17 9.46 13.07
N PHE A 60 -10.91 8.45 12.60
CA PHE A 60 -12.35 8.55 12.33
C PHE A 60 -13.23 7.92 13.41
N GLY A 61 -12.70 7.01 14.24
CA GLY A 61 -13.47 6.32 15.29
C GLY A 61 -14.47 5.28 14.77
N ASP A 62 -14.49 5.01 13.47
CA ASP A 62 -15.37 4.05 12.80
C ASP A 62 -14.51 3.00 12.09
N TYR A 63 -14.72 1.72 12.45
CA TYR A 63 -13.94 0.61 11.91
C TYR A 63 -14.31 0.28 10.45
N GLU A 64 -15.58 0.36 10.06
CA GLU A 64 -16.01 0.06 8.70
C GLU A 64 -15.46 1.13 7.75
N LEU A 65 -15.64 2.41 8.11
CA LEU A 65 -15.07 3.52 7.37
C LEU A 65 -13.53 3.41 7.30
N ALA A 66 -12.87 3.03 8.40
CA ALA A 66 -11.43 2.85 8.40
C ALA A 66 -10.97 1.70 7.48
N CYS A 67 -11.75 0.62 7.36
CA CYS A 67 -11.49 -0.44 6.41
C CYS A 67 -11.53 0.10 5.00
N ASP A 68 -12.60 0.80 4.62
CA ASP A 68 -12.83 1.36 3.29
C ASP A 68 -11.74 2.36 2.91
N LEU A 69 -11.44 3.32 3.79
CA LEU A 69 -10.39 4.31 3.56
C LEU A 69 -9.00 3.68 3.48
N THR A 70 -8.75 2.58 4.20
CA THR A 70 -7.50 1.84 4.06
C THR A 70 -7.39 1.24 2.66
N GLN A 71 -8.49 0.72 2.09
CA GLN A 71 -8.48 0.21 0.72
C GLN A 71 -8.14 1.33 -0.26
N ASP A 72 -8.81 2.48 -0.12
CA ASP A 72 -8.60 3.66 -0.96
C ASP A 72 -7.16 4.17 -0.92
N VAL A 73 -6.52 4.16 0.26
CA VAL A 73 -5.09 4.49 0.37
C VAL A 73 -4.26 3.57 -0.52
N PHE A 74 -4.44 2.26 -0.41
CA PHE A 74 -3.63 1.31 -1.18
C PHE A 74 -3.96 1.34 -2.68
N LEU A 75 -5.20 1.60 -3.08
CA LEU A 75 -5.57 1.84 -4.48
C LEU A 75 -4.87 3.09 -5.06
N ARG A 76 -4.79 4.17 -4.28
CA ARG A 76 -4.06 5.39 -4.66
C ARG A 76 -2.55 5.15 -4.72
N VAL A 77 -1.99 4.36 -3.81
CA VAL A 77 -0.58 3.93 -3.84
C VAL A 77 -0.30 3.10 -5.11
N ILE A 78 -1.14 2.11 -5.42
CA ILE A 78 -1.00 1.28 -6.63
C ILE A 78 -1.00 2.16 -7.89
N SER A 79 -1.98 3.05 -8.00
CA SER A 79 -2.15 3.93 -9.16
C SER A 79 -0.97 4.90 -9.36
N ALA A 80 -0.26 5.25 -8.29
CA ALA A 80 0.86 6.18 -8.33
C ALA A 80 2.22 5.51 -8.52
N ALA A 81 2.31 4.17 -8.51
CA ALA A 81 3.56 3.45 -8.62
C ALA A 81 4.34 3.73 -9.92
N PRO A 82 3.72 3.83 -11.12
CA PRO A 82 4.46 4.13 -12.36
C PRO A 82 5.18 5.49 -12.34
N ASP A 83 4.67 6.44 -11.56
CA ASP A 83 5.21 7.79 -11.44
C ASP A 83 6.21 7.94 -10.28
N PHE A 84 6.44 6.89 -9.50
CA PHE A 84 7.33 6.96 -8.35
C PHE A 84 8.80 7.06 -8.77
N ARG A 85 9.36 8.27 -8.66
CA ARG A 85 10.76 8.56 -9.03
C ARG A 85 11.79 8.29 -7.91
N GLY A 86 11.35 7.87 -6.72
CA GLY A 86 12.26 7.63 -5.58
C GLY A 86 12.78 8.90 -4.89
N ASN A 87 12.17 10.06 -5.15
CA ASN A 87 12.61 11.35 -4.59
C ASN A 87 12.29 11.50 -3.08
N CYS A 88 11.54 10.56 -2.50
CA CYS A 88 11.26 10.49 -1.07
C CYS A 88 11.11 9.03 -0.63
N SER A 89 11.18 8.77 0.68
CA SER A 89 10.95 7.42 1.21
C SER A 89 9.51 6.96 0.96
N PHE A 90 9.32 5.65 0.86
CA PHE A 90 8.00 5.07 0.67
C PHE A 90 7.03 5.50 1.78
N LEU A 91 7.49 5.52 3.03
CA LEU A 91 6.69 5.98 4.18
C LEU A 91 6.25 7.43 4.04
N THR A 92 7.13 8.33 3.57
CA THR A 92 6.78 9.74 3.37
C THR A 92 5.68 9.88 2.31
N PHE A 93 5.81 9.13 1.22
CA PHE A 93 4.79 9.07 0.17
C PHE A 93 3.46 8.50 0.70
N LEU A 94 3.49 7.37 1.41
CA LEU A 94 2.32 6.74 2.01
C LEU A 94 1.58 7.69 2.96
N PHE A 95 2.31 8.37 3.84
CA PHE A 95 1.70 9.35 4.75
C PHE A 95 1.10 10.56 4.02
N ARG A 96 1.67 10.98 2.89
CA ARG A 96 1.09 12.01 2.04
C ARG A 96 -0.25 11.56 1.45
N VAL A 97 -0.33 10.32 0.96
CA VAL A 97 -1.59 9.75 0.45
C VAL A 97 -2.65 9.69 1.55
N ILE A 98 -2.28 9.15 2.73
CA ILE A 98 -3.15 9.07 3.91
C ILE A 98 -3.69 10.45 4.29
N ARG A 99 -2.80 11.43 4.48
CA ARG A 99 -3.20 12.79 4.87
C ARG A 99 -4.13 13.42 3.84
N ASN A 100 -3.82 13.29 2.56
CA ASN A 100 -4.65 13.85 1.49
C ASN A 100 -6.05 13.24 1.51
N LEU A 101 -6.15 11.92 1.68
CA LEU A 101 -7.45 11.24 1.80
C LEU A 101 -8.22 11.70 3.05
N CYS A 102 -7.56 11.78 4.22
CA CYS A 102 -8.23 12.26 5.43
C CYS A 102 -8.80 13.67 5.26
N ILE A 103 -8.05 14.58 4.65
CA ILE A 103 -8.50 15.95 4.38
C ILE A 103 -9.68 15.97 3.40
N ASP A 104 -9.66 15.13 2.37
CA ASP A 104 -10.72 14.99 1.36
C ASP A 104 -12.04 14.53 2.00
N VAL A 105 -11.97 13.50 2.85
CA VAL A 105 -13.11 12.98 3.60
C VAL A 105 -13.67 14.02 4.58
N MET A 106 -12.82 14.78 5.27
CA MET A 106 -13.27 15.82 6.19
C MET A 106 -13.92 17.04 5.51
N ARG A 107 -13.72 17.21 4.20
CA ARG A 107 -14.29 18.32 3.41
C ARG A 107 -15.60 17.95 2.72
N SER A 108 -15.96 16.67 2.70
CA SER A 108 -17.18 16.13 2.09
C SER A 108 -18.30 16.03 3.13
#